data_AF-A0A8T4MGI1-F1
#
_entry.id   AF-A0A8T4MGI1-F1
#
_cell.length_a   1.000
_cell.length_b   1.000
_cell.length_c   1.000
_cell.angle_alpha   90.00
_cell.angle_beta   90.00
_cell.angle_gamma   90.00
#
_symmetry.space_group_name_H-M   'P 1'
#
loop_
_entity.id
_entity.type
_entity.pdbx_description
1 polymer ?
#
loop_
_entity_poly.entity_id
_entity_poly.type
_entity_poly.pdbx_seq_one_letter_code
_entity_poly.pdbx_strand_id
1 'polypeptide(L)' 'MLIELCVQDGSEESRLAVAALSQSGIGFHLTSLSSDDVLRDEGRALPRLYSSEGFFNGLKEIEWYAKVYGRGNN' A
#
# COMPACT_ATOMS: atom_id res chain seq x y z
N MET A 1 -13.22 5.64 7.68
CA MET A 1 -11.76 5.80 7.73
C MET A 1 -11.24 5.62 6.31
N LEU A 2 -10.53 6.60 5.75
CA LEU A 2 -9.99 6.52 4.39
C LEU A 2 -8.55 5.99 4.48
N ILE A 3 -8.28 4.89 3.78
CA ILE A 3 -6.97 4.29 3.63
C ILE A 3 -6.61 4.40 2.15
N GLU A 4 -5.41 4.89 1.84
CA GLU A 4 -4.94 5.03 0.46
C GLU A 4 -3.67 4.21 0.26
N LEU A 5 -3.69 3.34 -0.74
CA LEU A 5 -2.52 2.61 -1.22
C LEU A 5 -2.05 3.23 -2.53
N CYS A 6 -0.85 3.82 -2.51
CA CYS A 6 -0.16 4.28 -3.69
C CYS A 6 0.71 3.14 -4.26
N VAL A 7 0.60 2.89 -5.55
CA VAL A 7 1.29 1.79 -6.25
C VAL A 7 1.94 2.26 -7.55
N GLN A 8 2.88 1.46 -8.07
CA GLN A 8 3.50 1.67 -9.37
C GLN A 8 3.01 0.59 -10.34
N ASP A 9 2.58 0.99 -11.53
CA ASP A 9 2.21 0.05 -12.58
C ASP A 9 3.38 -0.89 -12.94
N GLY A 10 3.08 -2.18 -13.08
CA GLY A 10 4.05 -3.21 -13.43
C GLY A 10 4.94 -3.69 -12.27
N SER A 11 5.00 -3.00 -11.13
CA SER A 11 5.80 -3.41 -9.96
C SER A 11 5.23 -4.67 -9.29
N GLU A 12 6.09 -5.66 -9.06
CA GLU A 12 5.72 -6.87 -8.31
C GLU A 12 5.34 -6.56 -6.87
N GLU A 13 6.12 -5.71 -6.18
CA GLU A 13 5.83 -5.29 -4.81
C GLU A 13 4.47 -4.59 -4.73
N SER A 14 4.13 -3.78 -5.73
CA SER A 14 2.81 -3.13 -5.82
C SER A 14 1.67 -4.14 -5.93
N ARG A 15 1.81 -5.18 -6.76
CA ARG A 15 0.80 -6.25 -6.86
C ARG A 15 0.64 -7.01 -5.55
N LEU A 16 1.75 -7.33 -4.88
CA LEU A 16 1.74 -8.04 -3.61
C LEU A 16 1.09 -7.20 -2.49
N ALA A 17 1.36 -5.89 -2.44
CA ALA A 17 0.74 -4.99 -1.47
C ALA A 17 -0.78 -4.87 -1.66
N VAL A 18 -1.25 -4.78 -2.91
CA VAL A 18 -2.69 -4.81 -3.24
C VAL A 18 -3.32 -6.12 -2.77
N ALA A 19 -2.65 -7.25 -3.03
CA ALA A 19 -3.14 -8.56 -2.63
C ALA A 19 -3.23 -8.69 -1.10
N ALA A 20 -2.21 -8.26 -0.36
CA ALA A 20 -2.19 -8.30 1.10
C ALA A 20 -3.35 -7.52 1.71
N LEU A 21 -3.57 -6.27 1.27
CA LEU A 21 -4.68 -5.45 1.77
C LEU A 21 -6.05 -6.02 1.35
N SER A 22 -6.19 -6.51 0.12
CA SER A 22 -7.44 -7.12 -0.34
C SER A 22 -7.81 -8.37 0.45
N GLN A 23 -6.83 -9.24 0.75
CA GLN A 23 -7.03 -10.45 1.55
C GLN A 23 -7.35 -10.14 3.01
N SER A 24 -6.80 -9.05 3.54
CA SER A 24 -7.07 -8.59 4.90
C SER A 24 -8.51 -8.07 5.11
N GLY A 25 -9.30 -7.89 4.04
CA GLY A 25 -10.66 -7.35 4.14
C GLY A 25 -10.73 -5.88 4.56
N ILE A 26 -9.61 -5.16 4.50
CA ILE A 26 -9.55 -3.72 4.69
C ILE A 26 -10.02 -3.03 3.40
N GLY A 27 -10.96 -2.09 3.51
CA GLY A 27 -11.31 -1.22 2.39
C GLY A 27 -10.26 -0.14 2.20
N PHE A 28 -9.75 0.02 0.97
CA PHE A 28 -8.75 1.03 0.62
C PHE A 28 -9.04 1.64 -0.75
N HIS A 29 -8.54 2.86 -0.96
CA HIS A 29 -8.45 3.51 -2.25
C HIS A 29 -7.10 3.17 -2.90
N LEU A 30 -7.11 2.82 -4.19
CA LEU A 30 -5.90 2.53 -4.94
C LEU A 30 -5.55 3.72 -5.83
N THR A 31 -4.35 4.27 -5.64
CA THR A 31 -3.81 5.36 -6.46
C THR A 31 -2.61 4.83 -7.24
N SER A 32 -2.70 4.75 -8.56
CA SER A 32 -1.54 4.40 -9.39
C SER A 32 -0.74 5.67 -9.68
N LEU A 33 0.57 5.61 -9.41
CA LEU A 33 1.51 6.69 -9.64
C LEU A 33 2.45 6.29 -10.77
N SER A 34 2.72 7.25 -11.67
CA SER A 34 3.71 7.08 -12.71
C SER A 34 5.13 7.15 -12.13
N SER A 35 6.12 6.66 -12.87
CA SER A 35 7.53 6.78 -12.46
C SER A 35 7.98 8.24 -12.27
N ASP A 36 7.39 9.19 -13.01
CA ASP A 36 7.66 10.63 -12.86
C ASP A 36 7.07 11.20 -11.55
N ASP A 37 5.94 10.67 -11.09
CA ASP A 37 5.33 11.07 -9.81
C ASP A 37 6.16 10.59 -8.61
N VAL A 38 6.74 9.38 -8.70
CA VAL A 38 7.64 8.83 -7.66
C VAL A 38 8.88 9.70 -7.47
N LEU A 39 9.47 10.18 -8.57
CA LEU A 39 10.66 11.02 -8.54
C LEU A 39 10.40 12.39 -7.93
N ARG A 40 9.16 12.90 -8.04
CA ARG A 40 8.73 14.16 -7.43
C ARG A 40 8.45 14.04 -5.95
N ASP A 41 8.11 12.85 -5.48
CA ASP A 41 7.68 12.59 -4.10
C ASP A 41 8.83 12.12 -3.20
N GLU A 42 9.93 12.89 -3.24
CA GLU A 42 11.14 12.74 -2.40
C GLU A 42 11.91 11.42 -2.54
N GLY A 43 11.68 10.64 -3.60
CA GLY A 43 12.39 9.37 -3.82
C GLY A 43 11.96 8.24 -2.88
N ARG A 44 10.77 8.34 -2.30
CA ARG A 44 10.19 7.24 -1.52
C ARG A 44 9.75 6.13 -2.47
N ALA A 45 10.28 4.93 -2.27
CA ALA A 45 9.90 3.76 -3.05
C ALA A 45 8.39 3.47 -2.93
N LEU A 46 7.83 2.87 -3.97
CA LEU A 46 6.48 2.30 -3.94
C LEU A 46 6.57 0.80 -3.69
N PRO A 47 5.55 0.16 -3.08
CA PRO A 47 4.23 0.69 -2.70
C PRO A 47 4.23 1.51 -1.40
N ARG A 48 3.22 2.37 -1.18
CA ARG A 48 3.07 3.19 0.04
C ARG A 48 1.63 3.20 0.51
N LEU A 49 1.42 3.19 1.82
CA LEU A 49 0.10 3.17 2.43
C LEU A 49 -0.06 4.35 3.39
N TYR A 50 -1.14 5.11 3.22
CA TYR A 50 -1.56 6.18 4.10
C TYR A 50 -2.83 5.75 4.84
N SER A 51 -2.81 5.84 6.17
CA SER A 51 -3.96 5.55 7.03
C SER A 51 -4.01 6.53 8.20
N SER A 52 -5.07 6.49 9.02
CA SER A 52 -5.07 7.27 10.28
C SER A 52 -4.02 6.79 11.29
N GLU A 53 -3.53 5.56 11.15
CA GLU A 53 -2.54 4.96 12.07
C GLU A 53 -1.10 5.34 11.70
N GLY A 54 -0.90 5.87 10.49
CA GLY A 54 0.42 6.28 10.02
C GLY A 54 0.66 6.05 8.54
N PHE A 55 1.93 6.23 8.17
CA PHE A 55 2.50 6.03 6.85
C PHE A 55 3.37 4.78 6.85
N PHE A 56 3.18 3.91 5.87
CA PHE A 56 3.91 2.66 5.71
C PHE A 56 4.52 2.61 4.32
N ASN A 57 5.82 2.31 4.25
CA ASN A 57 6.61 2.40 3.04
C ASN A 57 7.19 1.02 2.65
N GLY A 58 6.89 0.59 1.44
CA GLY A 58 7.31 -0.70 0.91
C GLY A 58 6.41 -1.87 1.33
N LEU A 59 6.60 -3.00 0.65
CA LEU A 59 5.74 -4.18 0.79
C LEU A 59 5.65 -4.69 2.23
N LYS A 60 6.78 -4.86 2.93
CA LYS A 60 6.82 -5.51 4.25
C LYS A 60 6.02 -4.78 5.31
N GLU A 61 6.07 -3.45 5.31
CA GLU A 61 5.33 -2.63 6.27
C GLU A 61 3.82 -2.69 5.99
N ILE A 62 3.44 -2.75 4.70
CA ILE A 62 2.06 -2.88 4.27
C ILE A 62 1.51 -4.28 4.59
N GLU A 63 2.29 -5.34 4.42
CA GLU A 63 1.93 -6.70 4.84
C GLU A 63 1.73 -6.78 6.36
N TRP A 64 2.62 -6.16 7.14
CA TRP A 64 2.46 -6.07 8.58
C TRP A 64 1.18 -5.32 8.96
N TYR A 65 0.91 -4.17 8.33
CA TYR A 65 -0.30 -3.40 8.54
C TYR A 65 -1.55 -4.23 8.23
N ALA A 66 -1.58 -4.87 7.05
CA ALA A 66 -2.68 -5.73 6.63
C ALA A 66 -2.93 -6.87 7.62
N LYS A 67 -1.87 -7.45 8.20
CA LYS A 67 -1.97 -8.51 9.22
C LYS A 67 -2.50 -8.01 10.56
N VAL A 68 -2.07 -6.83 11.01
CA VAL A 68 -2.43 -6.29 12.33
C VAL A 68 -3.84 -5.69 12.33
N TYR A 69 -4.19 -4.95 11.28
CA TYR A 69 -5.45 -4.19 11.20
C TYR A 69 -6.51 -4.88 10.33
N GLY A 70 -6.13 -5.95 9.63
CA GLY A 70 -6.99 -6.78 8.81
C GLY A 70 -8.12 -7.44 9.60
N ARG A 71 -9.26 -7.62 8.92
CA ARG A 71 -10.42 -8.40 9.38
C ARG A 71 -10.49 -9.80 8.75
N GLY A 72 -9.62 -10.10 7.78
CA GLY A 72 -9.66 -11.32 6.97
C GLY A 72 -8.53 -12.32 7.26
N ASN A 73 -8.93 -13.50 7.75
CA ASN A 73 -8.26 -14.82 7.77
C ASN A 73 -6.80 -14.94 8.24
N ASN A 74 -6.64 -15.53 9.44
CA ASN A 74 -5.68 -16.62 9.61
C ASN A 74 -6.19 -17.86 8.87
#